data_AF-A0A0Q9LL26-F1
#
_entry.id   AF-A0A0Q9LL26-F1
#
_cell.length_a   1.000
_cell.length_b   1.000
_cell.length_c   1.000
_cell.angle_alpha   90.00
_cell.angle_beta   90.00
_cell.angle_gamma   90.00
#
_symmetry.space_group_name_H-M   'P 1'
#
loop_
_entity.id
_entity.type
_entity.pdbx_description
1 polymer ?
#
loop_
_entity_poly.entity_id
_entity_poly.type
_entity_poly.pdbx_seq_one_letter_code
_entity_poly.pdbx_strand_id
1 'polypeptide(L)'
;MGASPLSLDTDGDGLRDSFEFNAMAVFALNKADTDGDGVQDAEEEHDGDGLTAAGEQSAGTSAVDHDTDGDGITDGQEPTQGTDPLLADTDGDTLRDGVELRAQTDPTNPDSDGDGVRDADELLSVSVEGPERASAEVVGAGQSARMNCSLSLWRVPSAPRRR
;
A
#
# COMPACT_ATOMS: atom_id res chain seq x y z
N MET A 1 -33.11 9.17 -23.65
CA MET A 1 -32.47 10.46 -23.34
C MET A 1 -30.98 10.19 -23.47
N GLY A 2 -30.34 10.82 -24.46
CA GLY A 2 -28.94 10.54 -24.77
C GLY A 2 -28.05 11.41 -23.90
N ALA A 3 -26.99 10.81 -23.35
CA ALA A 3 -25.93 11.57 -22.72
C ALA A 3 -25.43 12.61 -23.72
N SER A 4 -25.49 13.87 -23.33
CA SER A 4 -25.10 14.93 -24.23
C SER A 4 -23.58 14.91 -24.29
N PRO A 5 -22.95 14.62 -25.45
CA PRO A 5 -21.49 14.41 -25.53
C PRO A 5 -20.66 15.67 -25.28
N LEU A 6 -21.30 16.78 -24.89
CA LEU A 6 -20.71 18.07 -24.59
C LEU A 6 -20.97 18.52 -23.13
N SER A 7 -21.77 17.78 -22.36
CA SER A 7 -21.83 17.95 -20.91
C SER A 7 -20.70 17.13 -20.30
N LEU A 8 -19.99 17.70 -19.32
CA LEU A 8 -18.98 16.95 -18.57
C LEU A 8 -19.63 16.11 -17.44
N ASP A 9 -20.86 16.43 -17.10
CA ASP A 9 -21.73 15.86 -16.07
C ASP A 9 -23.14 15.87 -16.68
N THR A 10 -23.61 14.70 -17.14
CA THR A 10 -24.78 14.59 -18.02
C THR A 10 -26.10 14.71 -17.26
N ASP A 11 -26.19 14.22 -16.02
CA ASP A 11 -27.38 14.24 -15.18
C ASP A 11 -27.36 15.27 -14.06
N GLY A 12 -26.21 15.91 -13.83
CA GLY A 12 -26.07 17.08 -12.96
C GLY A 12 -25.94 16.73 -11.48
N ASP A 13 -25.46 15.53 -11.16
CA ASP A 13 -25.30 15.04 -9.79
C ASP A 13 -23.92 15.37 -9.18
N GLY A 14 -23.01 15.94 -9.99
CA GLY A 14 -21.66 16.32 -9.56
C GLY A 14 -20.59 15.26 -9.84
N LEU A 15 -20.96 14.09 -10.35
CA LEU A 15 -20.03 13.15 -11.00
C LEU A 15 -19.83 13.54 -12.46
N ARG A 16 -18.61 13.30 -12.96
CA ARG A 16 -18.27 13.50 -14.36
C ARG A 16 -18.60 12.23 -15.12
N ASP A 17 -19.07 12.37 -16.36
CA ASP A 17 -19.32 11.26 -17.27
C ASP A 17 -18.13 10.30 -17.40
N SER A 18 -16.89 10.82 -17.30
CA SER A 18 -15.68 9.99 -17.34
C SER A 18 -15.49 9.12 -16.10
N PHE A 19 -15.87 9.63 -14.93
CA PHE A 19 -15.78 8.91 -13.66
C PHE A 19 -16.84 7.80 -13.62
N GLU A 20 -18.09 8.14 -13.94
CA GLU A 20 -19.20 7.18 -14.02
C GLU A 20 -18.92 6.07 -15.05
N PHE A 21 -18.30 6.40 -16.19
CA PHE A 21 -17.88 5.41 -17.18
C PHE A 21 -16.80 4.46 -16.65
N ASN A 22 -15.85 4.96 -15.85
CA ASN A 22 -14.77 4.16 -15.27
C ASN A 22 -15.23 3.31 -14.09
N ALA A 23 -16.25 3.73 -13.35
CA ALA A 23 -16.88 3.00 -12.24
C ALA A 23 -17.67 1.76 -12.70
N MET A 24 -17.29 1.13 -13.81
CA MET A 24 -17.88 -0.10 -14.36
C MET A 24 -19.42 -0.07 -14.51
N ALA A 25 -20.00 1.11 -14.73
CA ALA A 25 -21.44 1.35 -14.81
C ALA A 25 -22.22 1.06 -13.51
N VAL A 26 -21.57 1.22 -12.35
CA VAL A 26 -22.24 1.36 -11.05
C VAL A 26 -23.04 2.65 -11.01
N PHE A 27 -22.49 3.73 -11.56
CA PHE A 27 -23.18 5.02 -11.74
C PHE A 27 -23.69 5.16 -13.16
N ALA A 28 -24.94 5.58 -13.30
CA ALA A 28 -25.61 5.72 -14.58
C ALA A 28 -25.51 7.16 -15.06
N LEU A 29 -24.78 7.34 -16.18
CA LEU A 29 -24.55 8.60 -16.91
C LEU A 29 -25.77 9.53 -17.12
N ASN A 30 -27.00 9.08 -16.90
CA ASN A 30 -28.20 9.86 -17.14
C ASN A 30 -29.20 9.80 -15.98
N LYS A 31 -28.74 9.42 -14.79
CA LYS A 31 -29.56 9.26 -13.59
C LYS A 31 -28.71 9.53 -12.34
N ALA A 32 -28.90 10.73 -11.78
CA ALA A 32 -28.27 11.25 -10.56
C ALA A 32 -28.39 10.41 -9.26
N ASP A 33 -29.18 9.33 -9.29
CA ASP A 33 -29.45 8.42 -8.19
C ASP A 33 -29.77 7.10 -8.88
N THR A 34 -28.76 6.25 -9.10
CA THR A 34 -28.81 5.08 -9.98
C THR A 34 -29.66 3.97 -9.40
N ASP A 35 -29.62 3.77 -8.09
CA ASP A 35 -30.34 2.69 -7.41
C ASP A 35 -31.75 3.11 -6.89
N GLY A 36 -32.00 4.42 -6.78
CA GLY A 36 -33.27 5.01 -6.37
C GLY A 36 -33.51 4.98 -4.86
N ASP A 37 -32.48 4.86 -4.03
CA ASP A 37 -32.60 4.79 -2.58
C ASP A 37 -32.81 6.17 -1.91
N GLY A 38 -32.64 7.24 -2.68
CA GLY A 38 -32.81 8.63 -2.26
C GLY A 38 -31.52 9.35 -1.83
N VAL A 39 -30.38 8.67 -1.92
CA VAL A 39 -29.03 9.25 -1.94
C VAL A 39 -28.63 9.46 -3.40
N GLN A 40 -27.89 10.51 -3.68
CA GLN A 40 -27.36 10.78 -5.03
C GLN A 40 -26.04 10.03 -5.19
N ASP A 41 -25.72 9.59 -6.41
CA ASP A 41 -24.54 8.75 -6.70
C ASP A 41 -23.24 9.39 -6.20
N ALA A 42 -23.12 10.71 -6.34
CA ALA A 42 -21.97 11.48 -5.86
C ALA A 42 -21.72 11.40 -4.33
N GLU A 43 -22.78 11.20 -3.55
CA GLU A 43 -22.76 11.09 -2.10
C GLU A 43 -22.77 9.64 -1.59
N GLU A 44 -22.79 8.66 -2.49
CA GLU A 44 -22.71 7.25 -2.12
C GLU A 44 -21.26 6.83 -1.79
N GLU A 45 -21.14 5.86 -0.88
CA GLU A 45 -19.90 5.13 -0.57
C GLU A 45 -20.11 3.69 -1.02
N HIS A 46 -19.38 3.25 -2.04
CA HIS A 46 -19.70 2.01 -2.75
C HIS A 46 -18.76 0.84 -2.40
N ASP A 47 -17.49 1.12 -2.11
CA ASP A 47 -16.47 0.11 -1.79
C ASP A 47 -16.14 -0.01 -0.29
N GLY A 48 -16.60 0.95 0.52
CA GLY A 48 -16.49 0.90 1.98
C GLY A 48 -15.16 1.40 2.54
N ASP A 49 -14.42 2.22 1.78
CA ASP A 49 -13.10 2.75 2.14
C ASP A 49 -13.16 4.04 3.00
N GLY A 50 -14.36 4.61 3.15
CA GLY A 50 -14.62 5.86 3.87
C GLY A 50 -14.61 7.13 3.00
N LEU A 51 -14.48 7.01 1.68
CA LEU A 51 -14.69 8.09 0.71
C LEU A 51 -16.05 7.95 0.02
N THR A 52 -16.65 9.08 -0.33
CA THR A 52 -17.81 9.07 -1.23
C THR A 52 -17.34 9.14 -2.67
N ALA A 53 -18.17 8.75 -3.62
CA ALA A 53 -17.87 8.81 -5.06
C ALA A 53 -17.34 10.20 -5.50
N ALA A 54 -17.91 11.29 -4.97
CA ALA A 54 -17.39 12.64 -5.20
C ALA A 54 -16.00 12.90 -4.59
N GLY A 55 -15.74 12.31 -3.42
CA GLY A 55 -14.43 12.34 -2.76
C GLY A 55 -13.38 11.59 -3.58
N GLU A 56 -13.72 10.41 -4.07
CA GLU A 56 -12.87 9.60 -4.93
C GLU A 56 -12.60 10.24 -6.28
N GLN A 57 -13.63 10.85 -6.90
CA GLN A 57 -13.44 11.66 -8.10
C GLN A 57 -12.44 12.81 -7.86
N SER A 58 -12.41 13.36 -6.65
CA SER A 58 -11.50 14.44 -6.28
C SER A 58 -10.08 13.93 -5.99
N ALA A 59 -9.95 12.72 -5.45
CA ALA A 59 -8.68 12.02 -5.23
C ALA A 59 -8.11 11.40 -6.52
N GLY A 60 -8.97 11.14 -7.52
CA GLY A 60 -8.60 10.40 -8.73
C GLY A 60 -8.63 8.89 -8.57
N THR A 61 -9.22 8.39 -7.47
CA THR A 61 -9.35 6.97 -7.13
C THR A 61 -10.62 6.35 -7.72
N SER A 62 -10.85 5.07 -7.44
CA SER A 62 -11.90 4.28 -8.09
C SER A 62 -13.02 3.91 -7.11
N ALA A 63 -14.25 4.37 -7.38
CA ALA A 63 -15.46 4.08 -6.58
C ALA A 63 -15.88 2.63 -6.40
N VAL A 64 -15.13 1.69 -6.94
CA VAL A 64 -15.41 0.26 -6.82
C VAL A 64 -14.21 -0.50 -6.26
N ASP A 65 -13.13 0.21 -5.92
CA ASP A 65 -11.86 -0.35 -5.50
C ASP A 65 -11.29 0.43 -4.33
N HIS A 66 -11.41 -0.13 -3.12
CA HIS A 66 -11.07 0.53 -1.87
C HIS A 66 -9.58 0.79 -1.64
N ASP A 67 -8.71 0.28 -2.51
CA ASP A 67 -7.24 0.33 -2.46
C ASP A 67 -6.76 0.39 -3.92
N THR A 68 -6.80 1.60 -4.49
CA THR A 68 -6.65 1.85 -5.93
C THR A 68 -5.24 1.47 -6.43
N ASP A 69 -4.21 1.60 -5.59
CA ASP A 69 -2.83 1.29 -5.96
C ASP A 69 -2.35 -0.10 -5.49
N GLY A 70 -3.10 -0.76 -4.59
CA GLY A 70 -2.89 -2.13 -4.15
C GLY A 70 -1.71 -2.28 -3.19
N ASP A 71 -1.43 -1.27 -2.38
CA ASP A 71 -0.36 -1.24 -1.40
C ASP A 71 -0.79 -1.83 -0.02
N GLY A 72 -2.10 -1.93 0.19
CA GLY A 72 -2.75 -2.47 1.38
C GLY A 72 -3.15 -1.43 2.43
N ILE A 73 -3.15 -0.15 2.08
CA ILE A 73 -3.85 0.96 2.74
C ILE A 73 -5.08 1.28 1.89
N THR A 74 -6.20 1.66 2.52
CA THR A 74 -7.39 2.04 1.75
C THR A 74 -7.29 3.49 1.27
N ASP A 75 -7.86 3.83 0.12
CA ASP A 75 -7.81 5.17 -0.47
C ASP A 75 -8.26 6.27 0.53
N GLY A 76 -9.31 6.01 1.32
CA GLY A 76 -9.76 6.92 2.38
C GLY A 76 -8.84 7.07 3.60
N GLN A 77 -7.91 6.13 3.82
CA GLN A 77 -6.93 6.18 4.92
C GLN A 77 -5.65 6.89 4.52
N GLU A 78 -5.23 6.78 3.27
CA GLU A 78 -3.96 7.31 2.77
C GLU A 78 -3.77 8.82 2.99
N PRO A 79 -4.77 9.69 2.75
CA PRO A 79 -4.67 11.12 3.08
C PRO A 79 -4.38 11.38 4.56
N THR A 80 -4.74 10.46 5.45
CA THR A 80 -4.46 10.57 6.89
C THR A 80 -3.05 10.09 7.26
N GLN A 81 -2.47 9.20 6.46
CA GLN A 81 -1.09 8.72 6.60
C GLN A 81 -0.08 9.63 5.89
N GLY A 82 -0.55 10.46 4.95
CA GLY A 82 0.30 11.35 4.15
C GLY A 82 0.84 10.70 2.88
N THR A 83 0.30 9.55 2.50
CA THR A 83 0.62 8.79 1.29
C THR A 83 -0.29 9.22 0.13
N ASP A 84 0.06 8.82 -1.09
CA ASP A 84 -0.70 9.11 -2.30
C ASP A 84 -1.46 7.86 -2.76
N PRO A 85 -2.82 7.88 -2.81
CA PRO A 85 -3.64 6.70 -3.13
C PRO A 85 -3.53 6.18 -4.57
N LEU A 86 -2.67 6.81 -5.37
CA LEU A 86 -2.34 6.39 -6.72
C LEU A 86 -0.92 5.83 -6.82
N LEU A 87 -0.17 5.80 -5.72
CA LEU A 87 1.24 5.43 -5.67
C LEU A 87 1.51 4.47 -4.51
N ALA A 88 1.62 3.20 -4.84
CA ALA A 88 1.89 2.14 -3.86
C ALA A 88 3.27 2.23 -3.15
N ASP A 89 4.07 3.26 -3.44
CA ASP A 89 5.41 3.56 -2.94
C ASP A 89 5.56 5.10 -3.06
N THR A 90 5.15 5.82 -2.02
CA THR A 90 5.04 7.29 -2.01
C THR A 90 6.42 7.96 -2.07
N ASP A 91 7.42 7.38 -1.40
CA ASP A 91 8.75 7.98 -1.29
C ASP A 91 9.78 7.45 -2.31
N GLY A 92 9.43 6.37 -3.01
CA GLY A 92 10.19 5.79 -4.11
C GLY A 92 11.40 4.97 -3.66
N ASP A 93 11.40 4.46 -2.42
CA ASP A 93 12.48 3.66 -1.87
C ASP A 93 12.42 2.17 -2.26
N THR A 94 11.34 1.76 -2.95
CA THR A 94 10.97 0.41 -3.41
C THR A 94 10.24 -0.47 -2.39
N LEU A 95 9.98 0.05 -1.20
CA LEU A 95 9.03 -0.49 -0.25
C LEU A 95 7.63 0.05 -0.57
N ARG A 96 6.59 -0.63 -0.09
CA ARG A 96 5.23 -0.14 -0.27
C ARG A 96 4.77 0.54 1.00
N ASP A 97 3.98 1.59 0.92
CA ASP A 97 3.59 2.37 2.10
C ASP A 97 2.88 1.49 3.13
N GLY A 98 1.99 0.59 2.69
CA GLY A 98 1.33 -0.38 3.54
C GLY A 98 2.29 -1.40 4.19
N VAL A 99 3.47 -1.67 3.61
CA VAL A 99 4.52 -2.46 4.24
C VAL A 99 5.29 -1.63 5.26
N GLU A 100 5.56 -0.37 4.96
CA GLU A 100 6.27 0.57 5.83
C GLU A 100 5.52 0.84 7.13
N LEU A 101 4.21 1.09 7.04
CA LEU A 101 3.36 1.24 8.23
C LEU A 101 3.38 -0.01 9.13
N ARG A 102 3.52 -1.21 8.55
CA ARG A 102 3.66 -2.46 9.30
C ARG A 102 5.07 -2.64 9.88
N ALA A 103 6.09 -2.15 9.19
CA ALA A 103 7.48 -2.14 9.63
C ALA A 103 7.79 -1.02 10.64
N GLN A 104 6.86 -0.06 10.81
CA GLN A 104 7.03 1.15 11.61
C GLN A 104 8.08 2.12 11.05
N THR A 105 8.26 2.13 9.73
CA THR A 105 9.02 3.13 8.97
C THR A 105 8.06 4.24 8.48
N ASP A 106 8.61 5.35 8.00
CA ASP A 106 7.87 6.51 7.50
C ASP A 106 7.69 6.38 5.97
N PRO A 107 6.47 6.13 5.47
CA PRO A 107 6.21 5.90 4.05
C PRO A 107 6.44 7.11 3.14
N THR A 108 6.77 8.26 3.74
CA THR A 108 7.07 9.49 3.02
C THR A 108 8.56 9.83 3.04
N ASN A 109 9.39 8.95 3.60
CA ASN A 109 10.81 9.19 3.79
C ASN A 109 11.64 7.92 3.54
N PRO A 110 12.46 7.88 2.48
CA PRO A 110 13.12 6.65 2.02
C PRO A 110 14.27 6.16 2.92
N ASP A 111 14.49 6.83 4.06
CA ASP A 111 15.50 6.56 5.08
C ASP A 111 14.96 7.14 6.41
N SER A 112 14.09 6.37 7.04
CA SER A 112 13.32 6.78 8.22
C SER A 112 14.16 7.14 9.43
N ASP A 113 15.29 6.45 9.63
CA ASP A 113 16.18 6.67 10.77
C ASP A 113 17.37 7.61 10.46
N GLY A 114 17.59 7.92 9.18
CA GLY A 114 18.55 8.89 8.69
C GLY A 114 20.00 8.39 8.74
N ASP A 115 20.22 7.07 8.73
CA ASP A 115 21.55 6.46 8.82
C ASP A 115 22.27 6.35 7.46
N GLY A 116 21.55 6.63 6.36
CA GLY A 116 22.02 6.59 4.98
C GLY A 116 21.78 5.27 4.24
N VAL A 117 21.09 4.32 4.87
CA VAL A 117 20.52 3.11 4.26
C VAL A 117 19.02 3.32 4.04
N ARG A 118 18.46 2.74 2.99
CA ARG A 118 17.01 2.86 2.73
C ARG A 118 16.22 1.85 3.54
N ASP A 119 15.00 2.20 3.92
CA ASP A 119 14.11 1.32 4.67
C ASP A 119 13.89 -0.04 3.95
N ALA A 120 13.73 0.00 2.61
CA ALA A 120 13.65 -1.20 1.77
C ALA A 120 14.88 -2.11 1.91
N ASP A 121 16.09 -1.54 1.91
CA ASP A 121 17.35 -2.28 2.02
C ASP A 121 17.54 -2.87 3.43
N GLU A 122 17.07 -2.18 4.46
CA GLU A 122 17.12 -2.64 5.85
C GLU A 122 16.21 -3.85 6.10
N LEU A 123 14.98 -3.81 5.59
CA LEU A 123 14.01 -4.92 5.72
C LEU A 123 14.39 -6.16 4.90
N LEU A 124 15.09 -5.98 3.79
CA LEU A 124 15.63 -7.08 2.97
C LEU A 124 16.87 -7.74 3.58
N SER A 125 17.46 -7.15 4.62
CA SER A 125 18.68 -7.67 5.24
C SER A 125 18.39 -8.83 6.21
N VAL A 126 18.21 -10.04 5.66
CA VAL A 126 18.55 -11.26 6.40
C VAL A 126 20.07 -11.24 6.62
N SER A 127 20.48 -10.87 7.83
CA SER A 127 21.88 -10.90 8.25
C SER A 127 22.39 -12.35 8.27
N VAL A 128 22.97 -12.81 7.16
CA VAL A 128 23.76 -14.04 7.13
C VAL A 128 25.16 -13.70 7.63
N GLU A 129 25.45 -13.99 8.90
CA GLU A 129 26.82 -13.97 9.44
C GLU A 129 27.64 -15.17 8.93
N GLY A 130 27.89 -15.20 7.61
CA GLY A 130 28.80 -16.16 6.98
C GLY A 130 28.38 -17.64 7.08
N PRO A 131 29.23 -18.57 6.58
CA PRO A 131 28.84 -19.94 6.27
C PRO A 131 28.59 -20.86 7.48
N GLU A 132 28.76 -20.36 8.71
CA GLU A 132 28.75 -21.20 9.92
C GLU A 132 27.70 -20.76 10.97
N ARG A 133 27.05 -19.59 10.80
CA ARG A 133 26.03 -19.09 11.73
C ARG A 133 24.95 -18.29 11.01
N ALA A 134 23.82 -18.93 10.75
CA ALA A 134 22.58 -18.22 10.46
C ALA A 134 21.90 -17.89 11.80
N SER A 135 21.83 -16.61 12.13
CA SER A 135 20.96 -16.11 13.20
C SER A 135 19.91 -15.21 12.55
N ALA A 136 18.65 -15.60 12.66
CA ALA A 136 17.54 -14.73 12.34
C ALA A 136 17.29 -13.83 13.55
N GLU A 137 17.51 -12.52 13.42
CA GLU A 137 17.14 -11.54 14.43
C GLU A 137 15.84 -10.87 13.97
N VAL A 138 14.75 -11.05 14.74
CA VAL A 138 13.52 -10.26 14.56
C VAL A 138 13.72 -9.00 15.38
N VAL A 139 13.90 -7.87 14.72
CA VAL A 139 13.95 -6.56 15.36
C VAL A 139 12.55 -5.95 15.27
N GLY A 140 11.92 -5.76 16.42
CA GLY A 140 10.65 -5.05 16.55
C GLY A 140 10.55 -4.41 17.93
N ALA A 141 10.16 -3.13 17.96
CA ALA A 141 9.84 -2.35 19.15
C ALA A 141 10.84 -2.48 20.34
N GLY A 142 12.14 -2.27 20.08
CA GLY A 142 13.13 -2.01 21.14
C GLY A 142 13.47 -3.17 22.09
N GLN A 143 13.20 -4.43 21.72
CA GLN A 143 13.63 -5.60 22.50
C GLN A 143 14.24 -6.69 21.62
N SER A 144 15.55 -6.88 21.71
CA SER A 144 16.28 -7.96 21.04
C SER A 144 16.18 -9.26 21.84
N ALA A 145 15.48 -10.28 21.33
CA ALA A 145 15.46 -11.62 21.93
C ALA A 145 16.34 -12.59 21.11
N ARG A 146 17.49 -12.95 21.67
CA ARG A 146 18.46 -13.86 21.02
C ARG A 146 18.13 -15.33 21.32
N MET A 147 17.76 -16.09 20.29
CA MET A 147 17.67 -17.55 20.36
C MET A 147 18.99 -18.17 19.86
N ASN A 148 19.84 -18.58 20.81
CA ASN A 148 21.12 -19.23 20.49
C ASN A 148 20.90 -20.71 20.16
N CYS A 149 20.89 -21.06 18.88
CA CYS A 149 20.96 -22.46 18.45
C CYS A 149 22.43 -22.88 18.32
N SER A 150 22.91 -23.75 19.22
CA SER A 150 24.31 -24.19 19.23
C SER A 150 24.49 -25.43 18.34
N LEU A 151 24.96 -25.24 17.11
CA LEU A 151 25.34 -26.35 16.23
C LEU A 151 26.74 -26.86 16.63
N SER A 152 26.83 -28.07 17.15
CA SER A 152 28.10 -28.68 17.56
C SER A 152 28.92 -29.12 16.33
N LEU A 153 29.99 -28.37 16.00
CA LEU A 153 30.94 -28.72 14.95
C LEU A 153 31.58 -30.10 15.18
N TRP A 154 31.47 -31.01 14.21
CA TRP A 154 32.27 -32.24 14.16
C TRP A 154 33.70 -31.92 13.69
N ARG A 155 34.67 -32.17 14.57
CA ARG A 155 36.10 -31.87 14.36
C ARG A 155 36.75 -32.93 13.45
N VAL A 156 37.23 -32.54 12.27
CA VAL A 156 37.98 -33.44 11.36
C VAL A 156 39.42 -33.62 11.88
N PRO A 157 39.93 -34.85 12.09
CA PRO A 157 41.29 -35.07 12.59
C PRO A 157 42.36 -34.79 11.52
N SER A 158 43.43 -34.11 11.92
CA SER A 158 44.55 -33.70 11.07
C SER A 158 45.38 -34.91 10.58
N ALA A 159 45.62 -34.99 9.26
CA ALA A 159 46.44 -36.03 8.65
C ALA A 159 47.95 -35.85 8.99
N PRO A 160 48.73 -36.94 9.17
CA PRO A 160 50.13 -36.85 9.57
C PRO A 160 51.05 -36.43 8.41
N ARG A 161 51.98 -35.51 8.70
CA ARG A 161 53.08 -35.12 7.80
C ARG A 161 53.97 -36.34 7.49
N ARG A 162 54.13 -36.67 6.21
CA ARG A 162 55.19 -37.59 5.75
C ARG A 162 56.51 -36.82 5.60
N ARG A 163 57.58 -37.43 6.13
CA ARG A 163 58.98 -36.99 6.05
C ARG A 163 59.52 -37.09 4.63
#